data_AF-A0A1D6K5M9-F1
#
_entry.id   AF-A0A1D6K5M9-F1
#
_cell.length_a   1.000
_cell.length_b   1.000
_cell.length_c   1.000
_cell.angle_alpha   90.00
_cell.angle_beta   90.00
_cell.angle_gamma   90.00
#
_symmetry.space_group_name_H-M   'P 1'
#
loop_
_entity.id
_entity.type
_entity.pdbx_description
1 polymer ?
#
loop_
_entity_poly.entity_id
_entity_poly.type
_entity_poly.pdbx_seq_one_letter_code
_entity_poly.pdbx_strand_id
1 'polypeptide(L)'
;MVDVPSDWLVVIAGKYASIYGPTTGDKIRLGDTNLYAEIEKDFAFYGDECIFGGGKVLRDGMGQASGYPESFCLDTVITNAVVIDYTGIYKADIGIKGGLIVAIGKAGNPDVMDGVHNNMIVGVNTEVIASEGMIVTAGGIDCHVHFICPQLAEEAIASG
;
A
#
# COMPACT_ATOMS: atom_id res chain seq x y z
N MET A 1 -24.98 10.86 17.56
CA MET A 1 -24.92 10.57 16.12
C MET A 1 -24.61 11.88 15.44
N VAL A 2 -23.54 11.93 14.65
CA VAL A 2 -23.25 13.13 13.84
C VAL A 2 -24.32 13.16 12.75
N ASP A 3 -24.96 14.31 12.55
CA ASP A 3 -25.94 14.51 11.48
C ASP A 3 -25.17 14.50 10.16
N VAL A 4 -25.25 13.39 9.41
CA VAL A 4 -24.55 13.24 8.14
C VAL A 4 -25.54 13.53 7.01
N PRO A 5 -25.17 14.35 6.00
CA PRO A 5 -26.06 14.61 4.88
C PRO A 5 -26.53 13.33 4.17
N SER A 6 -27.76 13.32 3.67
CA SER A 6 -28.41 12.13 3.11
C SER A 6 -27.77 11.60 1.81
N ASP A 7 -26.95 12.41 1.15
CA ASP A 7 -26.21 12.10 -0.07
C ASP A 7 -24.82 11.49 0.20
N TRP A 8 -24.41 11.35 1.47
CA TRP A 8 -23.12 10.79 1.83
C TRP A 8 -23.20 9.28 2.02
N LEU A 9 -22.25 8.56 1.42
CA LEU A 9 -21.99 7.17 1.78
C LEU A 9 -20.98 7.14 2.93
N VAL A 10 -21.39 6.59 4.08
CA VAL A 10 -20.53 6.47 5.26
C VAL A 10 -20.18 5.01 5.50
N VAL A 11 -18.88 4.74 5.70
CA VAL A 11 -18.36 3.42 6.09
C VAL A 11 -17.81 3.51 7.51
N ILE A 12 -18.22 2.61 8.39
CA ILE A 12 -17.70 2.54 9.76
C ILE A 12 -16.24 2.04 9.77
N ALA A 13 -15.42 2.56 10.68
CA ALA A 13 -13.98 2.27 10.73
C ALA A 13 -13.63 0.77 10.70
N GLY A 14 -14.30 -0.06 11.51
CA GLY A 14 -14.06 -1.51 11.51
C GLY A 14 -14.38 -2.19 10.17
N LYS A 15 -15.37 -1.68 9.42
CA LYS A 15 -15.69 -2.18 8.08
C LYS A 15 -14.65 -1.71 7.06
N TYR A 16 -14.21 -0.46 7.15
CA TYR A 16 -13.14 0.08 6.33
C TYR A 16 -11.85 -0.74 6.50
N ALA A 17 -11.41 -0.94 7.75
CA ALA A 17 -10.22 -1.70 8.08
C ALA A 17 -10.26 -3.15 7.57
N SER A 18 -11.44 -3.77 7.56
CA SER A 18 -11.63 -5.13 7.04
C SER A 18 -11.50 -5.26 5.51
N ILE A 19 -11.59 -4.15 4.76
CA ILE A 19 -11.53 -4.15 3.30
C ILE A 19 -10.20 -3.57 2.81
N TYR A 20 -9.78 -2.45 3.39
CA TYR A 20 -8.64 -1.66 2.92
C TYR A 20 -7.45 -1.70 3.88
N GLY A 21 -7.57 -2.37 5.03
CA GLY A 21 -6.63 -2.22 6.14
C GLY A 21 -6.86 -0.94 6.95
N PRO A 22 -6.20 -0.80 8.12
CA PRO A 22 -6.40 0.32 9.02
C PRO A 22 -6.01 1.66 8.39
N THR A 23 -6.50 2.75 8.98
CA THR A 23 -6.22 4.13 8.59
C THR A 23 -5.80 4.98 9.80
N THR A 24 -5.60 6.28 9.59
CA THR A 24 -5.07 7.23 10.60
C THR A 24 -5.79 7.09 11.94
N GLY A 25 -5.03 6.90 13.01
CA GLY A 25 -5.51 6.73 14.39
C GLY A 25 -5.87 5.30 14.79
N ASP A 26 -6.03 4.37 13.84
CA ASP A 26 -6.19 2.95 14.15
C ASP A 26 -4.88 2.38 14.74
N LYS A 27 -5.00 1.31 15.53
CA LYS A 27 -3.86 0.63 16.16
C LYS A 27 -3.80 -0.84 15.78
N ILE A 28 -2.59 -1.31 15.48
CA ILE A 28 -2.30 -2.71 15.16
C ILE A 28 -1.42 -3.29 16.26
N ARG A 29 -1.81 -4.44 16.80
CA ARG A 29 -0.95 -5.21 17.71
C ARG A 29 0.12 -5.94 16.89
N LEU A 30 1.39 -5.80 17.27
CA LEU A 30 2.49 -6.48 16.56
C LEU A 30 2.62 -7.92 17.05
N GLY A 31 2.12 -8.87 16.25
CA GLY A 31 2.10 -10.29 16.60
C GLY A 31 1.34 -10.54 17.92
N ASP A 32 1.91 -11.36 18.79
CA ASP A 32 1.42 -11.66 20.12
C ASP A 32 2.11 -10.82 21.23
N THR A 33 2.81 -9.76 20.86
CA THR A 33 3.52 -8.86 21.80
C THR A 33 2.56 -7.90 22.53
N ASN A 34 3.10 -7.02 23.38
CA ASN A 34 2.32 -5.92 24.00
C ASN A 34 2.49 -4.58 23.27
N LEU A 35 3.07 -4.59 22.06
CA LEU A 35 3.31 -3.40 21.25
C LEU A 35 2.12 -3.12 20.34
N TYR A 36 1.75 -1.85 20.26
CA TYR A 36 0.69 -1.34 19.39
C TYR A 36 1.24 -0.22 18.51
N ALA A 37 1.21 -0.43 17.20
CA ALA A 37 1.57 0.56 16.20
C ALA A 37 0.32 1.39 15.84
N GLU A 38 0.39 2.70 16.00
CA GLU A 38 -0.69 3.63 15.60
C GLU A 38 -0.38 4.19 14.21
N ILE A 39 -1.37 4.24 13.33
CA ILE A 39 -1.21 4.82 11.99
C ILE A 39 -1.18 6.35 12.12
N GLU A 40 -0.03 6.95 11.88
CA GLU A 40 0.23 8.39 12.05
C GLU A 40 -0.34 9.22 10.91
N LYS A 41 -0.40 8.64 9.71
CA LYS A 41 -0.87 9.28 8.48
C LYS A 41 -1.40 8.25 7.48
N ASP A 42 -2.40 8.63 6.71
CA ASP A 42 -2.86 7.90 5.53
C ASP A 42 -2.76 8.81 4.30
N PHE A 43 -2.30 8.25 3.18
CA PHE A 43 -2.22 8.94 1.89
C PHE A 43 -3.44 8.66 1.01
N ALA A 44 -4.34 7.77 1.41
CA ALA A 44 -5.58 7.49 0.70
C ALA A 44 -6.50 8.73 0.65
N PHE A 45 -7.23 8.84 -0.45
CA PHE A 45 -8.41 9.69 -0.56
C PHE A 45 -9.62 8.77 -0.43
N TYR A 46 -10.40 8.95 0.64
CA TYR A 46 -11.42 7.96 1.00
C TYR A 46 -12.49 7.78 -0.08
N GLY A 47 -12.67 6.54 -0.52
CA GLY A 47 -13.54 6.15 -1.64
C GLY A 47 -12.79 5.84 -2.93
N ASP A 48 -11.52 6.24 -3.02
CA ASP A 48 -10.62 6.08 -4.18
C ASP A 48 -9.43 5.17 -3.86
N GLU A 49 -9.62 4.19 -2.99
CA GLU A 49 -8.59 3.20 -2.66
C GLU A 49 -8.32 2.26 -3.84
N CYS A 50 -7.04 2.01 -4.12
CA CYS A 50 -6.64 1.06 -5.16
C CYS A 50 -6.88 -0.37 -4.69
N ILE A 51 -7.89 -1.05 -5.24
CA ILE A 51 -8.14 -2.48 -5.01
C ILE A 51 -8.20 -3.22 -6.35
N PHE A 52 -7.43 -4.30 -6.45
CA PHE A 52 -7.43 -5.21 -7.59
C PHE A 52 -8.37 -6.40 -7.38
N GLY A 53 -8.92 -6.95 -8.47
CA GLY A 53 -9.79 -8.13 -8.46
C GLY A 53 -11.04 -7.99 -9.34
N GLY A 54 -11.82 -9.08 -9.41
CA GLY A 54 -13.04 -9.13 -10.22
C GLY A 54 -14.06 -8.06 -9.83
N GLY A 55 -14.34 -7.12 -10.73
CA GLY A 55 -15.27 -6.01 -10.51
C GLY A 55 -14.76 -4.92 -9.54
N LYS A 56 -13.44 -4.85 -9.29
CA LYS A 56 -12.82 -3.88 -8.38
C LYS A 56 -12.37 -2.60 -9.10
N VAL A 57 -11.51 -1.82 -8.46
CA VAL A 57 -11.13 -0.45 -8.87
C VAL A 57 -10.10 -0.46 -10.00
N LEU A 58 -9.04 -1.26 -9.86
CA LEU A 58 -7.96 -1.34 -10.83
C LEU A 58 -8.37 -2.15 -12.06
N ARG A 59 -9.09 -1.49 -12.97
CA ARG A 59 -9.54 -1.99 -14.27
C ARG A 59 -9.38 -0.90 -15.32
N ASP A 60 -9.27 -1.32 -16.58
CA ASP A 60 -9.09 -0.44 -17.74
C ASP A 60 -10.07 0.73 -17.74
N GLY A 61 -9.54 1.95 -17.87
CA GLY A 61 -10.28 3.21 -17.87
C GLY A 61 -10.84 3.66 -16.51
N MET A 62 -10.63 2.87 -15.44
CA MET A 62 -11.04 3.18 -14.07
C MET A 62 -9.79 3.56 -13.26
N GLY A 63 -9.47 2.83 -12.18
CA GLY A 63 -8.23 3.06 -11.43
C GLY A 63 -6.96 2.64 -12.18
N GLN A 64 -7.08 1.89 -13.27
CA GLN A 64 -5.98 1.65 -14.21
C GLN A 64 -6.11 2.64 -15.37
N ALA A 65 -5.11 3.51 -15.52
CA ALA A 65 -5.05 4.53 -16.54
C ALA A 65 -4.81 3.93 -17.93
N SER A 66 -5.53 4.45 -18.93
CA SER A 66 -5.47 4.00 -20.31
C SER A 66 -4.91 5.13 -21.19
N GLY A 67 -3.89 4.85 -21.99
CA GLY A 67 -3.32 5.84 -22.92
C GLY A 67 -2.11 6.63 -22.40
N TYR A 68 -1.61 6.32 -21.20
CA TYR A 68 -0.34 6.86 -20.72
C TYR A 68 0.87 6.10 -21.30
N PRO A 69 1.99 6.78 -21.61
CA PRO A 69 3.21 6.11 -22.02
C PRO A 69 3.77 5.24 -20.89
N GLU A 70 4.30 4.06 -21.22
CA GLU A 70 4.85 3.11 -20.24
C GLU A 70 5.87 3.74 -19.30
N SER A 71 6.67 4.70 -19.78
CA SER A 71 7.67 5.39 -18.96
C SER A 71 7.10 6.17 -17.77
N PHE A 72 5.80 6.50 -17.79
CA PHE A 72 5.09 7.18 -16.70
C PHE A 72 4.36 6.21 -15.77
N CYS A 73 4.14 4.98 -16.21
CA CYS A 73 3.41 3.96 -15.47
C CYS A 73 4.37 3.18 -14.57
N LEU A 74 3.87 2.75 -13.42
CA LEU A 74 4.60 1.83 -12.53
C LEU A 74 4.78 0.46 -13.19
N ASP A 75 5.84 -0.24 -12.81
CA ASP A 75 6.00 -1.66 -13.16
C ASP A 75 5.21 -2.53 -12.18
N THR A 76 5.20 -2.14 -10.89
CA THR A 76 4.41 -2.79 -9.85
C THR A 76 3.91 -1.76 -8.86
N VAL A 77 2.69 -1.93 -8.35
CA VAL A 77 2.14 -1.18 -7.23
C VAL A 77 1.82 -2.13 -6.07
N ILE A 78 2.26 -1.78 -4.87
CA ILE A 78 1.82 -2.41 -3.64
C ILE A 78 0.69 -1.56 -3.07
N THR A 79 -0.53 -2.08 -3.02
CA THR A 79 -1.72 -1.30 -2.65
C THR A 79 -2.00 -1.36 -1.16
N ASN A 80 -2.40 -0.22 -0.58
CA ASN A 80 -2.91 -0.11 0.79
C ASN A 80 -1.97 -0.70 1.87
N ALA A 81 -0.66 -0.50 1.73
CA ALA A 81 0.32 -1.01 2.69
C ALA A 81 0.36 -0.18 3.97
N VAL A 82 0.32 -0.83 5.13
CA VAL A 82 0.78 -0.21 6.38
C VAL A 82 2.30 -0.29 6.40
N VAL A 83 2.97 0.84 6.20
CA VAL A 83 4.42 0.95 6.28
C VAL A 83 4.83 1.15 7.72
N ILE A 84 5.72 0.28 8.22
CA ILE A 84 6.46 0.50 9.46
C ILE A 84 7.93 0.68 9.09
N ASP A 85 8.41 1.90 9.28
CA ASP A 85 9.79 2.28 9.01
C ASP A 85 10.31 3.23 10.10
N TYR A 86 11.62 3.41 10.18
CA TYR A 86 12.19 4.38 11.11
C TYR A 86 11.74 5.82 10.82
N THR A 87 11.31 6.12 9.58
CA THR A 87 10.77 7.43 9.19
C THR A 87 9.32 7.66 9.62
N GLY A 88 8.59 6.61 10.04
CA GLY A 88 7.23 6.72 10.55
C GLY A 88 6.38 5.46 10.36
N ILE A 89 5.16 5.51 10.89
CA ILE A 89 4.15 4.46 10.75
C ILE A 89 2.94 5.02 10.01
N TYR A 90 2.77 4.67 8.74
CA TYR A 90 1.77 5.30 7.89
C TYR A 90 1.18 4.35 6.86
N LYS A 91 0.06 4.73 6.27
CA LYS A 91 -0.67 3.97 5.27
C LYS A 91 -0.50 4.60 3.89
N ALA A 92 -0.05 3.82 2.91
CA ALA A 92 0.18 4.32 1.54
C ALA A 92 0.18 3.19 0.50
N ASP A 93 0.05 3.55 -0.77
CA ASP A 93 0.49 2.73 -1.88
C ASP A 93 2.01 2.93 -2.10
N ILE A 94 2.69 1.89 -2.58
CA ILE A 94 4.13 1.93 -2.90
C ILE A 94 4.32 1.63 -4.38
N GLY A 95 4.92 2.56 -5.10
CA GLY A 95 5.20 2.43 -6.52
C GLY A 95 6.62 1.93 -6.78
N ILE A 96 6.73 0.89 -7.61
CA ILE A 96 7.99 0.28 -8.04
C ILE A 96 8.16 0.47 -9.54
N LYS A 97 9.33 0.95 -9.96
CA LYS A 97 9.75 1.01 -11.37
C LYS A 97 11.25 0.77 -11.49
N GLY A 98 11.66 -0.05 -12.45
CA GLY A 98 13.07 -0.41 -12.65
C GLY A 98 13.70 -1.11 -11.45
N GLY A 99 12.91 -1.84 -10.65
CA GLY A 99 13.37 -2.50 -9.43
C GLY A 99 13.63 -1.57 -8.24
N LEU A 100 13.20 -0.30 -8.31
CA LEU A 100 13.37 0.69 -7.25
C LEU A 100 12.03 1.23 -6.77
N ILE A 101 11.96 1.65 -5.51
CA ILE A 101 10.85 2.44 -4.97
C ILE A 101 10.95 3.84 -5.57
N VAL A 102 9.99 4.21 -6.44
CA VAL A 102 10.00 5.52 -7.12
C VAL A 102 9.09 6.54 -6.46
N ALA A 103 8.08 6.09 -5.72
CA ALA A 103 7.19 6.94 -4.95
C ALA A 103 6.44 6.14 -3.87
N ILE A 104 6.04 6.84 -2.82
CA ILE A 104 5.16 6.36 -1.75
C ILE A 104 4.07 7.41 -1.57
N GLY A 105 2.81 7.01 -1.65
CA GLY A 105 1.69 7.96 -1.62
C GLY A 105 0.39 7.33 -2.11
N LYS A 106 -0.40 8.08 -2.88
CA LYS A 106 -1.63 7.57 -3.52
C LYS A 106 -1.35 7.17 -4.97
N ALA A 107 -1.63 5.92 -5.31
CA ALA A 107 -1.59 5.43 -6.68
C ALA A 107 -2.96 5.55 -7.39
N GLY A 108 -2.98 5.18 -8.66
CA GLY A 108 -4.19 4.96 -9.44
C GLY A 108 -4.16 5.67 -10.78
N ASN A 109 -5.33 6.14 -11.23
CA ASN A 109 -5.50 6.84 -12.49
C ASN A 109 -5.79 8.33 -12.24
N PRO A 110 -4.88 9.25 -12.63
CA PRO A 110 -5.10 10.68 -12.45
C PRO A 110 -6.25 11.25 -13.28
N ASP A 111 -6.76 10.53 -14.29
CA ASP A 111 -7.88 11.00 -15.11
C ASP A 111 -9.21 10.98 -14.36
N VAL A 112 -9.35 10.12 -13.33
CA VAL A 112 -10.62 9.86 -12.65
C VAL A 112 -10.52 9.84 -11.12
N MET A 113 -9.31 9.89 -10.55
CA MET A 113 -9.09 9.84 -9.10
C MET A 113 -8.33 11.08 -8.64
N ASP A 114 -8.76 11.65 -7.52
CA ASP A 114 -8.08 12.81 -6.93
C ASP A 114 -6.78 12.41 -6.23
N GLY A 115 -5.81 13.32 -6.19
CA GLY A 115 -4.61 13.18 -5.35
C GLY A 115 -3.61 12.10 -5.78
N VAL A 116 -3.75 11.51 -6.97
CA VAL A 116 -2.76 10.56 -7.51
C VAL A 116 -1.40 11.23 -7.60
N HIS A 117 -0.41 10.67 -6.91
CA HIS A 117 0.89 11.28 -6.77
C HIS A 117 1.67 11.21 -8.09
N ASN A 118 2.61 12.15 -8.29
CA ASN A 118 3.52 12.08 -9.44
C ASN A 118 4.31 10.76 -9.38
N ASN A 119 4.46 10.10 -10.53
CA ASN A 119 5.10 8.79 -10.69
C ASN A 119 4.37 7.62 -10.01
N MET A 120 3.06 7.74 -9.74
CA MET A 120 2.24 6.67 -9.15
C MET A 120 1.08 6.24 -10.04
N ILE A 121 1.23 6.39 -11.37
CA ILE A 121 0.20 5.98 -12.34
C ILE A 121 0.20 4.46 -12.45
N VAL A 122 -0.96 3.85 -12.21
CA VAL A 122 -1.22 2.43 -12.49
C VAL A 122 -1.67 2.33 -13.95
N GLY A 123 -0.82 1.76 -14.80
CA GLY A 123 -1.10 1.61 -16.23
C GLY A 123 -1.36 0.17 -16.64
N VAL A 124 -1.53 -0.03 -17.95
CA VAL A 124 -1.80 -1.35 -18.55
C VAL A 124 -0.70 -2.40 -18.32
N ASN A 125 0.52 -1.97 -18.01
CA ASN A 125 1.68 -2.83 -17.77
C ASN A 125 2.06 -2.93 -16.27
N THR A 126 1.22 -2.41 -15.37
CA THR A 126 1.50 -2.39 -13.94
C THR A 126 0.96 -3.65 -13.27
N GLU A 127 1.84 -4.42 -12.62
CA GLU A 127 1.44 -5.51 -11.74
C GLU A 127 0.94 -4.98 -10.38
N VAL A 128 0.08 -5.74 -9.70
CA VAL A 128 -0.48 -5.37 -8.40
C VAL A 128 -0.14 -6.40 -7.33
N ILE A 129 0.39 -5.92 -6.20
CA ILE A 129 0.52 -6.69 -4.96
C ILE A 129 -0.45 -6.11 -3.92
N ALA A 130 -1.44 -6.90 -3.53
CA ALA A 130 -2.41 -6.51 -2.51
C ALA A 130 -1.76 -6.53 -1.11
N SER A 131 -1.74 -5.39 -0.41
CA SER A 131 -1.24 -5.27 0.97
C SER A 131 -2.26 -4.66 1.93
N GLU A 132 -3.54 -4.54 1.52
CA GLU A 132 -4.63 -4.24 2.43
C GLU A 132 -4.65 -5.21 3.63
N GLY A 133 -4.47 -4.67 4.83
CA GLY A 133 -4.40 -5.45 6.08
C GLY A 133 -3.03 -6.06 6.38
N MET A 134 -2.03 -5.83 5.55
CA MET A 134 -0.64 -6.28 5.73
C MET A 134 0.26 -5.13 6.21
N ILE A 135 1.34 -5.49 6.90
CA ILE A 135 2.44 -4.59 7.23
C ILE A 135 3.56 -4.80 6.21
N VAL A 136 4.15 -3.71 5.73
CA VAL A 136 5.31 -3.69 4.84
C VAL A 136 6.46 -2.98 5.54
N THR A 137 7.65 -3.59 5.49
CA THR A 137 8.88 -3.06 6.07
C THR A 137 9.99 -3.06 5.02
N ALA A 138 11.09 -2.35 5.29
CA ALA A 138 12.36 -2.65 4.61
C ALA A 138 12.83 -4.07 4.95
N GLY A 139 13.65 -4.66 4.09
CA GLY A 139 14.31 -5.95 4.37
C GLY A 139 15.37 -5.83 5.45
N GLY A 140 15.54 -6.88 6.25
CA GLY A 140 16.55 -6.97 7.30
C GLY A 140 17.97 -6.87 6.73
N ILE A 141 18.84 -6.13 7.43
CA ILE A 141 20.27 -6.04 7.10
C ILE A 141 21.07 -6.63 8.26
N ASP A 142 21.54 -7.87 8.09
CA ASP A 142 22.49 -8.50 9.02
C ASP A 142 23.94 -8.16 8.60
N CYS A 143 24.60 -7.33 9.42
CA CYS A 143 25.97 -6.90 9.20
C CYS A 143 27.02 -7.78 9.90
N HIS A 144 26.61 -8.88 10.53
CA HIS A 144 27.48 -9.80 11.25
C HIS A 144 27.21 -11.27 10.86
N VAL A 145 27.26 -11.55 9.56
CA VAL A 145 27.09 -12.91 9.05
C VAL A 145 28.42 -13.66 9.05
N HIS A 146 28.42 -14.84 9.68
CA HIS A 146 29.49 -15.82 9.52
C HIS A 146 29.08 -16.80 8.42
N PHE A 147 29.72 -16.73 7.24
CA PHE A 147 29.42 -17.58 6.08
C PHE A 147 29.88 -19.04 6.26
N ILE A 148 29.25 -19.76 7.19
CA ILE A 148 29.59 -21.13 7.57
C ILE A 148 29.06 -22.15 6.56
N CYS A 149 27.84 -21.95 6.05
CA CYS A 149 27.19 -22.85 5.11
C CYS A 149 26.20 -22.10 4.19
N PRO A 150 25.90 -22.58 2.98
CA PRO A 150 24.99 -21.89 2.06
C PRO A 150 23.52 -21.87 2.55
N GLN A 151 23.10 -22.83 3.37
CA GLN A 151 21.73 -22.94 3.88
C GLN A 151 21.33 -21.72 4.73
N LEU A 152 22.28 -21.05 5.37
CA LEU A 152 21.99 -19.85 6.16
C LEU A 152 21.39 -18.72 5.32
N ALA A 153 21.65 -18.69 4.00
CA ALA A 153 21.05 -17.69 3.12
C ALA A 153 19.54 -17.91 2.95
N GLU A 154 19.09 -19.17 2.90
CA GLU A 154 17.65 -19.52 2.83
C GLU A 154 16.94 -19.17 4.14
N GLU A 155 17.57 -19.43 5.28
CA GLU A 155 17.05 -19.02 6.60
C GLU A 155 16.97 -17.49 6.73
N ALA A 156 18.00 -16.76 6.27
CA ALA A 156 18.02 -15.31 6.32
C ALA A 156 16.90 -14.68 5.49
N ILE A 157 16.73 -15.09 4.22
CA ILE A 157 15.67 -14.53 3.38
C ILE A 157 14.26 -14.94 3.85
N ALA A 158 14.11 -16.13 4.46
CA ALA A 158 12.84 -16.58 5.00
C ALA A 158 12.40 -15.79 6.25
N SER A 159 13.35 -15.24 7.01
CA SER A 159 13.06 -14.38 8.17
C SER A 159 12.73 -12.93 7.82
N GLY A 160 12.89 -12.54 6.54
CA GLY A 160 12.75 -11.15 6.05
C GLY A 160 13.98 -10.29 6.28
#